data_AF-A0AAV5VRA3-F1
#
_entry.id   AF-A0AAV5VRA3-F1
#
_cell.length_a   1.000
_cell.length_b   1.000
_cell.length_c   1.000
_cell.angle_alpha   90.00
_cell.angle_beta   90.00
_cell.angle_gamma   90.00
#
_symmetry.space_group_name_H-M   'P 1'
#
loop_
_entity.id
_entity.type
_entity.pdbx_description
1 polymer ?
#
loop_
_entity_poly.entity_id
_entity_poly.type
_entity_poly.pdbx_seq_one_letter_code
_entity_poly.pdbx_strand_id
1 'polypeptide(L)'
;RKTIVRGLQATRRNFVRIAPTDTEFAALFGLALWSDEIMTVNENLLRIATRNRAAIMKELHVYYTQQGQFDYAERLGDLFCLLVNYQSNSLKNREDLQLCRLMNLFNVFHMQERSRSNSTEAASTSRSCS
;
A
#
# COMPACT_ATOMS: atom_id res chain seq x y z
N ARG A 1 11.10 -7.12 -10.13
CA ARG A 1 10.25 -8.23 -9.60
C ARG A 1 10.64 -8.69 -8.20
N LYS A 2 11.92 -9.05 -7.92
CA LYS A 2 12.37 -9.49 -6.58
C LYS A 2 12.21 -8.41 -5.49
N THR A 3 12.37 -7.13 -5.83
CA THR A 3 12.29 -6.00 -4.89
C THR A 3 10.87 -5.76 -4.34
N ILE A 4 9.87 -5.64 -5.22
CA ILE A 4 8.46 -5.46 -4.85
C ILE A 4 7.95 -6.61 -3.96
N VAL A 5 8.27 -7.87 -4.33
CA VAL A 5 7.86 -9.05 -3.56
C VAL A 5 8.51 -9.08 -2.17
N ARG A 6 9.78 -8.67 -2.06
CA ARG A 6 10.46 -8.54 -0.76
C ARG A 6 9.84 -7.46 0.13
N GLY A 7 9.47 -6.31 -0.46
CA GLY A 7 8.76 -5.24 0.25
C GLY A 7 7.43 -5.71 0.81
N LEU A 8 6.65 -6.45 0.01
CA LEU A 8 5.37 -7.02 0.43
C LEU A 8 5.52 -8.03 1.58
N GLN A 9 6.55 -8.88 1.51
CA GLN A 9 6.85 -9.85 2.58
C GLN A 9 7.23 -9.18 3.89
N ALA A 10 8.03 -8.10 3.84
CA ALA A 10 8.40 -7.34 5.03
C ALA A 10 7.18 -6.64 5.66
N THR A 11 6.34 -5.98 4.86
CA THR A 11 5.10 -5.36 5.33
C THR A 11 4.17 -6.41 5.96
N ARG A 12 4.01 -7.57 5.33
CA ARG A 12 3.18 -8.66 5.86
C ARG A 12 3.68 -9.15 7.23
N ARG A 13 4.99 -9.32 7.40
CA ARG A 13 5.58 -9.74 8.69
C ARG A 13 5.29 -8.72 9.79
N ASN A 14 5.47 -7.44 9.50
CA ASN A 14 5.19 -6.38 10.47
C ASN A 14 3.70 -6.31 10.83
N PHE A 15 2.82 -6.51 9.85
CA PHE A 15 1.37 -6.54 10.06
C PHE A 15 0.95 -7.70 10.96
N VAL A 16 1.46 -8.91 10.70
CA VAL A 16 1.19 -10.10 11.52
C VAL A 16 1.77 -9.94 12.93
N ARG A 17 2.95 -9.33 13.07
CA ARG A 17 3.59 -9.12 14.37
C ARG A 17 2.81 -8.14 15.25
N ILE A 18 2.38 -7.01 14.68
CA ILE A 18 1.68 -5.96 15.43
C ILE A 18 0.21 -6.33 15.64
N ALA A 19 -0.39 -7.05 14.69
CA ALA A 19 -1.78 -7.51 14.74
C ALA A 19 -2.74 -6.40 15.23
N PRO A 20 -2.88 -5.30 14.46
CA PRO A 20 -3.81 -4.24 14.81
C PRO A 20 -5.25 -4.79 14.85
N THR A 21 -6.01 -4.38 15.85
CA THR A 21 -7.46 -4.58 15.92
C THR A 21 -8.14 -3.83 14.77
N ASP A 22 -9.40 -4.17 14.47
CA ASP A 22 -10.15 -3.52 13.39
C ASP A 22 -10.23 -1.99 13.58
N THR A 23 -10.41 -1.53 14.82
CA THR A 23 -10.44 -0.11 15.17
C THR A 23 -9.09 0.56 14.96
N GLU A 24 -8.00 -0.06 15.42
CA GLU A 24 -6.64 0.45 15.21
C GLU A 24 -6.29 0.48 13.72
N PHE A 25 -6.70 -0.55 12.97
CA PHE A 25 -6.50 -0.63 11.53
C PHE A 25 -7.27 0.47 10.79
N ALA A 26 -8.53 0.71 11.14
CA ALA A 26 -9.32 1.80 10.58
C ALA A 26 -8.70 3.17 10.87
N ALA A 27 -8.19 3.38 12.08
CA ALA A 27 -7.47 4.59 12.45
C ALA A 27 -6.18 4.77 11.64
N LEU A 28 -5.39 3.70 11.49
CA LEU A 28 -4.19 3.71 10.65
C LEU A 28 -4.51 4.03 9.19
N PHE A 29 -5.59 3.48 8.65
CA PHE A 29 -6.06 3.78 7.30
C PHE A 29 -6.46 5.26 7.15
N GLY A 30 -7.21 5.80 8.10
CA GLY A 30 -7.57 7.22 8.11
C GLY A 30 -6.34 8.14 8.20
N LEU A 31 -5.36 7.78 9.04
CA LEU A 31 -4.10 8.52 9.16
C LEU A 31 -3.24 8.46 7.90
N ALA A 32 -3.26 7.32 7.20
CA ALA A 32 -2.59 7.16 5.91
C ALA A 32 -3.26 8.00 4.81
N LEU A 33 -4.58 8.06 4.81
CA LEU A 33 -5.36 8.82 3.83
C LEU A 33 -5.10 10.33 3.93
N TRP A 34 -5.04 10.85 5.16
CA TRP A 34 -4.77 12.26 5.43
C TRP A 34 -3.25 12.54 5.60
N SER A 35 -2.37 11.89 4.85
CA SER A 35 -0.92 12.11 4.96
C SER A 35 -0.45 13.41 4.31
N ASP A 36 0.50 14.10 4.93
CA ASP A 36 1.00 15.41 4.52
C ASP A 36 1.66 15.43 3.13
N GLU A 37 2.19 14.29 2.66
CA GLU A 37 2.88 14.18 1.36
C GLU A 37 1.99 14.54 0.16
N ILE A 38 0.67 14.46 0.30
CA ILE A 38 -0.29 14.76 -0.77
C ILE A 38 -0.80 16.22 -0.66
N MET A 39 -0.59 16.88 0.48
CA MET A 39 -1.38 18.04 0.89
C MET A 39 -0.64 19.38 0.85
N THR A 40 0.64 19.38 0.48
CA THR A 40 1.48 20.59 0.41
C THR A 40 1.06 21.61 -0.66
N VAL A 41 0.07 21.28 -1.49
CA VAL A 41 -0.39 22.12 -2.61
C VAL A 41 -1.55 23.06 -2.22
N ASN A 42 -2.27 22.80 -1.11
CA ASN A 42 -3.45 23.59 -0.74
C ASN A 42 -3.61 23.72 0.78
N GLU A 43 -3.43 24.94 1.32
CA GLU A 43 -3.54 25.25 2.75
C GLU A 43 -4.89 24.89 3.36
N ASN A 44 -5.99 25.08 2.61
CA ASN A 44 -7.32 24.71 3.09
C ASN A 44 -7.45 23.20 3.27
N LEU A 45 -6.87 22.43 2.34
CA LEU A 45 -6.85 20.98 2.39
C LEU A 45 -5.96 20.47 3.52
N LEU A 46 -4.78 21.09 3.71
CA LEU A 46 -3.89 20.81 4.83
C LEU A 46 -4.61 21.03 6.17
N ARG A 47 -5.34 22.14 6.33
CA ARG A 47 -6.12 22.42 7.54
C ARG A 47 -7.18 21.34 7.80
N ILE A 48 -7.86 20.87 6.75
CA ILE A 48 -8.86 19.78 6.86
C ILE A 48 -8.18 18.47 7.27
N ALA A 49 -7.05 18.11 6.66
CA ALA A 49 -6.27 16.94 7.04
C ALA A 49 -5.83 16.99 8.50
N THR A 50 -5.23 18.09 8.95
CA THR A 50 -4.78 18.25 10.33
C THR A 50 -5.94 18.08 11.31
N ARG A 51 -7.10 18.67 11.00
CA ARG A 51 -8.31 18.50 11.81
C ARG A 51 -8.77 17.05 11.88
N ASN A 52 -8.80 16.35 10.73
CA ASN A 52 -9.25 14.97 10.67
C ASN A 52 -8.28 14.02 11.38
N ARG A 53 -6.96 14.22 11.22
CA ARG A 53 -5.94 13.45 11.97
C ARG A 53 -6.09 13.66 13.47
N ALA A 54 -6.28 14.90 13.92
CA ALA A 54 -6.49 15.20 15.33
C ALA A 54 -7.76 14.52 15.87
N ALA A 55 -8.84 14.49 15.09
CA ALA A 55 -10.06 13.78 15.45
C ALA A 55 -9.81 12.26 15.57
N ILE A 56 -9.14 11.63 14.60
CA ILE A 56 -8.80 10.20 14.65
C ILE A 56 -7.97 9.88 15.89
N MET A 57 -6.95 10.69 16.18
CA MET A 57 -6.09 10.50 17.35
C MET A 57 -6.86 10.62 18.67
N LYS A 58 -7.82 11.56 18.74
CA LYS A 58 -8.69 11.72 19.89
C LYS A 58 -9.60 10.50 20.09
N GLU A 59 -10.22 10.00 19.01
CA GLU A 59 -11.06 8.80 19.08
C GLU A 59 -10.24 7.57 19.47
N LEU A 60 -8.99 7.46 18.99
CA LEU A 60 -8.10 6.37 19.37
C LEU A 60 -7.75 6.42 20.87
N HIS A 61 -7.53 7.63 21.42
CA HIS A 61 -7.35 7.82 22.87
C HIS A 61 -8.61 7.41 23.66
N VAL A 62 -9.80 7.81 23.20
CA VAL A 62 -11.06 7.41 23.82
C VAL A 62 -11.25 5.88 23.76
N TYR A 63 -10.91 5.26 22.64
CA TYR A 63 -10.95 3.80 22.48
C TYR A 63 -10.06 3.09 23.52
N TYR A 64 -8.81 3.52 23.71
CA TYR A 64 -7.93 2.90 24.70
C TYR A 64 -8.40 3.13 26.15
N THR A 65 -8.88 4.34 26.45
CA THR A 65 -9.39 4.63 27.80
C THR A 65 -10.66 3.84 28.13
N GLN A 66 -11.55 3.62 27.16
CA GLN A 66 -12.73 2.74 27.31
C GLN A 66 -12.35 1.27 27.53
N GLN A 67 -11.24 0.82 26.96
CA GLN A 67 -10.69 -0.53 27.20
C GLN A 67 -9.93 -0.64 28.53
N GLY A 68 -9.83 0.44 29.32
CA GLY A 68 -9.09 0.48 30.57
C GLY A 68 -7.57 0.50 30.39
N GLN A 69 -7.08 0.78 29.18
CA GLN A 69 -5.66 0.81 28.86
C GLN A 69 -5.15 2.25 28.96
N PHE A 70 -4.47 2.58 30.06
CA PHE A 70 -3.94 3.93 30.31
C PHE A 70 -2.53 4.14 29.76
N ASP A 71 -1.73 3.07 29.70
CA ASP A 71 -0.40 3.09 29.07
C ASP A 71 -0.47 2.45 27.68
N TYR A 72 -1.08 3.19 26.75
CA TYR A 72 -1.22 2.78 25.34
C TYR A 72 -0.14 3.41 24.45
N ALA A 73 0.82 4.14 25.02
CA ALA A 73 1.86 4.84 24.27
C ALA A 73 2.78 3.90 23.49
N GLU A 74 3.16 2.76 24.10
CA GLU A 74 3.94 1.71 23.44
C GLU A 74 3.17 1.15 22.22
N ARG A 75 1.90 0.80 22.43
CA ARG A 75 1.02 0.29 21.37
C ARG A 75 0.85 1.29 20.23
N LEU A 76 0.68 2.57 20.56
CA LEU A 76 0.60 3.66 19.60
C LEU A 76 1.90 3.77 18.78
N GLY A 77 3.05 3.62 19.43
CA GLY A 77 4.37 3.62 18.80
C GLY A 77 4.50 2.50 17.76
N ASP A 78 4.11 1.28 18.12
CA ASP A 78 4.11 0.15 17.20
C ASP A 78 3.23 0.40 15.98
N LEU A 79 2.01 0.89 16.19
CA LEU A 79 1.09 1.24 15.11
C LEU A 79 1.68 2.31 14.18
N PHE A 80 2.34 3.34 14.73
CA PHE A 80 2.99 4.36 13.92
C PHE A 80 4.21 3.84 13.15
N CYS A 81 5.00 2.95 13.75
CA CYS A 81 6.06 2.27 13.02
C CYS A 81 5.49 1.47 11.82
N LEU A 82 4.32 0.83 11.98
CA LEU A 82 3.65 0.16 10.86
C LEU A 82 3.23 1.16 9.77
N LEU A 83 2.67 2.30 10.15
CA LEU A 83 2.24 3.37 9.24
C LEU A 83 3.40 3.92 8.40
N VAL A 84 4.52 4.29 9.05
CA VAL A 84 5.69 4.85 8.39
C VAL A 84 6.33 3.84 7.43
N ASN A 85 6.39 2.57 7.84
CA ASN A 85 6.87 1.49 6.98
C ASN A 85 6.00 1.32 5.73
N TYR A 86 4.68 1.46 5.87
CA TYR A 86 3.76 1.39 4.74
C TYR A 86 3.94 2.57 3.78
N GLN A 87 3.99 3.80 4.30
CA GLN A 87 4.21 5.01 3.50
C GLN A 87 5.54 4.95 2.74
N SER A 88 6.61 4.56 3.41
CA SER A 88 7.95 4.39 2.81
C SER A 88 7.95 3.36 1.67
N ASN A 89 7.22 2.24 1.83
CA ASN A 89 7.11 1.22 0.80
C ASN A 89 6.22 1.67 -0.37
N SER A 90 5.18 2.47 -0.10
CA SER A 90 4.33 3.05 -1.14
C SER A 90 5.11 3.97 -2.08
N LEU A 91 5.98 4.83 -1.52
CA LEU A 91 6.86 5.71 -2.31
C LEU A 91 7.80 4.92 -3.22
N LYS A 92 8.49 3.92 -2.68
CA LYS A 92 9.39 3.04 -3.46
C LYS A 92 8.64 2.29 -4.56
N ASN A 93 7.43 1.79 -4.26
CA ASN A 93 6.59 1.14 -5.26
C ASN A 93 6.17 2.10 -6.37
N ARG A 94 5.93 3.38 -6.05
CA ARG A 94 5.60 4.40 -7.05
C ARG A 94 6.76 4.62 -8.01
N GLU A 95 7.98 4.73 -7.50
CA GLU A 95 9.20 4.87 -8.31
C GLU A 95 9.44 3.64 -9.19
N ASP A 96 9.33 2.44 -8.62
CA ASP A 96 9.44 1.17 -9.35
C ASP A 96 8.42 1.09 -10.49
N LEU A 97 7.19 1.57 -10.27
CA LEU A 97 6.14 1.57 -11.27
C LEU A 97 6.42 2.56 -12.41
N GLN A 98 6.98 3.74 -12.10
CA GLN A 98 7.43 4.69 -13.12
C GLN A 98 8.60 4.11 -13.93
N LEU A 99 9.53 3.41 -13.29
CA LEU A 99 10.62 2.73 -13.97
C LEU A 99 10.09 1.62 -14.91
N CYS A 100 9.10 0.85 -14.47
CA CYS A 100 8.44 -0.14 -15.32
C CYS A 100 7.74 0.49 -16.54
N ARG A 101 7.13 1.68 -16.38
CA ARG A 101 6.56 2.44 -17.49
C ARG A 101 7.64 2.91 -18.46
N LEU A 102 8.73 3.51 -17.96
CA LEU A 102 9.85 3.98 -18.79
C LEU A 102 10.47 2.86 -19.61
N MET A 103 10.64 1.69 -19.00
CA MET A 103 11.18 0.51 -19.68
C MET A 103 10.18 -0.17 -20.64
N ASN A 104 8.98 0.39 -20.84
CA ASN A 104 7.91 -0.20 -21.65
C ASN A 104 7.60 -1.67 -21.31
N LEU A 105 7.86 -2.08 -20.06
CA LEU A 105 7.69 -3.47 -19.63
C LEU A 105 6.24 -3.93 -19.85
N PHE A 106 5.27 -3.06 -19.61
CA PHE A 106 3.85 -3.33 -19.86
C PHE A 106 3.52 -3.58 -21.34
N ASN A 107 4.23 -2.94 -22.28
CA ASN A 107 4.03 -3.16 -23.72
C ASN A 107 4.66 -4.47 -24.20
N VAL A 108 5.82 -4.86 -23.63
CA VAL A 108 6.46 -6.15 -23.91
C VAL A 108 5.54 -7.32 -23.52
N PHE A 109 4.80 -7.21 -22.41
CA PHE A 109 3.83 -8.24 -22.01
C PHE A 109 2.67 -8.39 -23.01
N HIS A 110 2.11 -7.28 -23.49
CA HIS A 110 1.07 -7.32 -24.53
C HIS A 110 1.57 -7.90 -25.86
N MET A 111 2.83 -7.65 -26.23
CA MET A 111 3.41 -8.23 -27.45
C MET A 111 3.73 -9.74 -27.31
N GLN A 112 4.12 -10.20 -26.12
CA GLN A 112 4.45 -11.61 -25.87
C GLN A 112 3.21 -12.51 -25.82
N GLU A 113 2.08 -12.02 -25.32
CA GLU A 113 0.81 -12.75 -25.34
C GLU A 113 0.25 -12.87 -26.77
N ARG A 114 0.43 -11.83 -27.60
CA ARG A 114 0.02 -11.83 -29.02
C ARG A 114 0.85 -12.78 -29.89
N SER A 115 2.14 -12.92 -29.60
CA SER A 115 3.02 -13.86 -30.30
C SER A 115 2.83 -15.32 -29.85
N ARG A 116 2.37 -15.56 -28.60
CA ARG A 116 1.95 -16.89 -28.13
C ARG A 116 0.61 -17.37 -28.70
N SER A 117 -0.34 -16.45 -28.89
CA SER A 117 -1.64 -16.75 -29.52
C SER A 117 -1.47 -17.05 -31.02
N ASN A 118 -0.67 -16.25 -31.73
CA ASN A 118 -0.40 -16.51 -33.16
C ASN A 118 0.39 -17.81 -33.42
N SER A 119 1.22 -18.28 -32.46
CA SER A 119 1.97 -19.54 -32.59
C SER A 119 1.14 -20.78 -32.23
N THR A 120 0.06 -20.63 -31.46
CA THR A 120 -0.90 -21.73 -31.19
C THR A 120 -1.89 -21.91 -32.34
N GLU A 121 -2.27 -20.84 -33.05
CA GLU A 121 -3.01 -20.94 -34.32
C GLU A 121 -2.17 -21.58 -35.43
N ALA A 122 -0.89 -21.21 -35.60
CA ALA A 122 -0.03 -21.83 -36.61
C ALA A 122 0.23 -23.34 -36.37
N ALA A 123 0.24 -23.78 -35.11
CA ALA A 123 0.42 -25.18 -34.73
C ALA A 123 -0.87 -26.03 -34.85
N SER A 124 -2.04 -25.41 -34.88
CA SER A 124 -3.33 -26.09 -35.06
C SER A 124 -3.73 -26.22 -36.54
N THR A 125 -3.39 -25.24 -37.38
CA THR A 125 -3.62 -25.32 -38.84
C THR A 125 -2.73 -26.36 -39.54
N SER A 126 -1.56 -26.68 -38.98
CA SER A 126 -0.64 -27.71 -39.52
C SER A 126 -1.01 -29.15 -39.13
N ARG A 127 -1.89 -29.36 -38.14
CA ARG A 127 -2.36 -30.71 -37.74
C ARG A 127 -3.67 -31.13 -38.40
N SER A 128 -4.32 -30.25 -39.15
CA SER A 128 -5.58 -30.54 -39.85
C SER A 128 -5.40 -30.88 -41.34
N CYS A 129 -4.15 -30.94 -41.83
CA CYS A 129 -3.78 -31.30 -43.21
C CYS A 129 -2.94 -32.58 -43.28
N SER A 130 -3.16 -33.56 -42.40
CA SER A 130 -2.54 -34.89 -42.48
C SER A 130 -3.58 -35.98 -42.30
#